data_AF-A0AA50Q5Q3-F1
#
_entry.id   AF-A0AA50Q5Q3-F1
#
_cell.length_a   1.000
_cell.length_b   1.000
_cell.length_c   1.000
_cell.angle_alpha   90.00
_cell.angle_beta   90.00
_cell.angle_gamma   90.00
#
_symmetry.space_group_name_H-M   'P 1'
#
loop_
_entity.id
_entity.type
_entity.pdbx_description
1 polymer ?
#
loop_
_entity_poly.entity_id
_entity_poly.type
_entity_poly.pdbx_seq_one_letter_code
_entity_poly.pdbx_strand_id
1 'polypeptide(L)'
;MIRSNLLFLVLFLVILASSFFTQASDAENPPEAPQPFAIHDKPLIERYVFDELKSLRYDQQDLERRLTIDITDRELAVADKSMNYANVTVTYFFYMIAGVASLVAFIGWQSLREIKTHTAKLAANQLQSIAEQYEEKFKLLEQELKHKSRTITDNNREIEVINEIHNLWLRAQSAQTPEQKIEVYDEILTIRPGDLEALTYKADAAMEMREFNWAQSLCNRVLEVDPTNAHAFYQRACAFACLGVEDRAISDLERAIHNSASFKELALDEADFSQLKGHPRFETLLAYHEPDKP
;
A
#
# COMPACT_ATOMS: atom_id res chain seq x y z
N MET A 1 53.77 -38.42 -18.22
CA MET A 1 55.17 -38.70 -18.61
C MET A 1 55.68 -40.01 -17.97
N ILE A 2 54.92 -41.12 -18.04
CA ILE A 2 55.16 -42.32 -17.19
C ILE A 2 55.56 -43.57 -18.00
N ARG A 3 55.24 -43.64 -19.30
CA ARG A 3 55.58 -44.77 -20.19
C ARG A 3 57.10 -44.99 -20.43
N SER A 4 57.98 -44.13 -19.92
CA SER A 4 59.42 -44.21 -20.18
C SER A 4 60.22 -45.06 -19.18
N ASN A 5 59.77 -45.17 -17.93
CA ASN A 5 60.59 -45.79 -16.87
C ASN A 5 60.43 -47.32 -16.80
N LEU A 6 59.33 -47.88 -17.33
CA LEU A 6 59.08 -49.32 -17.32
C LEU A 6 60.04 -50.11 -18.23
N LEU A 7 60.54 -49.45 -19.29
CA LEU A 7 61.38 -50.08 -20.32
C LEU A 7 62.87 -50.14 -19.90
N PHE A 8 63.31 -49.23 -19.02
CA PHE A 8 64.70 -49.16 -18.56
C PHE A 8 65.02 -50.21 -17.47
N LEU A 9 64.04 -50.56 -16.63
CA LEU A 9 64.23 -51.49 -15.50
C LEU A 9 64.29 -52.96 -15.96
N VAL A 10 63.53 -53.32 -17.00
CA VAL A 10 63.55 -54.67 -17.59
C VAL A 10 64.89 -54.96 -18.30
N LEU A 11 65.60 -53.94 -18.78
CA LEU A 11 66.89 -54.09 -19.47
C LEU A 11 68.04 -54.48 -18.53
N PHE A 12 67.92 -54.23 -17.22
CA PHE A 12 69.02 -54.37 -16.27
C PHE A 12 69.22 -55.80 -15.73
N LEU A 13 68.24 -56.69 -15.89
CA LEU A 13 68.17 -58.00 -15.22
C LEU A 13 68.65 -59.18 -16.08
N VAL A 14 69.26 -58.93 -17.25
CA VAL A 14 69.59 -59.96 -18.26
C VAL A 14 71.10 -60.17 -18.47
N ILE A 15 71.96 -59.33 -17.88
CA ILE A 15 73.38 -59.20 -18.28
C ILE A 15 74.37 -59.87 -17.31
N LEU A 16 73.94 -60.34 -16.14
CA LEU A 16 74.85 -60.60 -14.98
C LEU A 16 75.04 -62.08 -14.59
N ALA A 17 74.76 -63.05 -15.47
CA ALA A 17 74.83 -64.49 -15.13
C ALA A 17 75.27 -65.43 -16.28
N SER A 18 76.28 -65.04 -17.08
CA SER A 18 76.70 -65.85 -18.25
C SER A 18 78.19 -65.81 -18.61
N SER A 19 79.09 -65.49 -17.67
CA SER A 19 80.54 -65.72 -17.87
C SER A 19 81.38 -65.67 -16.59
N PHE A 20 81.60 -66.82 -15.96
CA PHE A 20 82.89 -67.14 -15.34
C PHE A 20 83.24 -68.59 -15.66
N PHE A 21 84.20 -68.75 -16.55
CA PHE A 21 84.70 -70.04 -17.04
C PHE A 21 86.05 -70.34 -16.37
N THR A 22 86.25 -71.61 -15.99
CA THR A 22 87.48 -72.44 -16.06
C THR A 22 88.82 -71.72 -16.39
N GLN A 23 89.99 -72.09 -15.83
CA GLN A 23 90.48 -73.47 -15.66
C GLN A 23 91.83 -73.61 -14.92
N ALA A 24 91.98 -74.65 -14.08
CA ALA A 24 93.22 -75.34 -13.65
C ALA A 24 94.33 -74.45 -13.00
N SER A 25 95.52 -74.91 -12.59
CA SER A 25 96.24 -76.21 -12.60
C SER A 25 97.29 -76.19 -11.45
N ASP A 26 98.06 -77.19 -10.98
CA ASP A 26 98.33 -78.64 -11.18
C ASP A 26 99.22 -79.10 -9.97
N ALA A 27 99.64 -80.35 -9.71
CA ALA A 27 99.11 -81.71 -9.90
C ALA A 27 100.10 -82.71 -9.22
N GLU A 28 99.63 -83.81 -8.61
CA GLU A 28 100.46 -85.03 -8.42
C GLU A 28 99.60 -86.30 -8.21
N ASN A 29 100.13 -87.47 -8.60
CA ASN A 29 99.44 -88.75 -8.79
C ASN A 29 100.49 -89.89 -8.87
N PRO A 30 100.11 -91.19 -8.75
CA PRO A 30 99.07 -91.83 -7.94
C PRO A 30 99.72 -92.94 -7.04
N PRO A 31 98.99 -93.99 -6.57
CA PRO A 31 98.87 -95.18 -7.43
C PRO A 31 97.53 -95.97 -7.32
N GLU A 32 97.29 -96.76 -8.38
CA GLU A 32 96.37 -97.91 -8.51
C GLU A 32 94.84 -97.70 -8.34
N ALA A 33 94.09 -98.47 -9.13
CA ALA A 33 92.64 -98.31 -9.31
C ALA A 33 91.87 -99.57 -8.84
N PRO A 34 90.81 -99.44 -8.02
CA PRO A 34 89.85 -100.51 -7.78
C PRO A 34 88.97 -100.77 -9.01
N GLN A 35 88.62 -102.04 -9.24
CA GLN A 35 87.70 -102.46 -10.29
C GLN A 35 86.24 -102.05 -10.00
N PRO A 36 85.34 -101.99 -11.00
CA PRO A 36 83.98 -101.49 -10.81
C PRO A 36 83.18 -102.31 -9.79
N PHE A 37 82.74 -101.65 -8.72
CA PHE A 37 81.91 -102.25 -7.68
C PHE A 37 80.48 -102.49 -8.19
N ALA A 38 80.26 -103.68 -8.76
CA ALA A 38 78.93 -104.23 -8.90
C ALA A 38 78.29 -104.36 -7.51
N ILE A 39 77.14 -103.72 -7.31
CA ILE A 39 76.36 -103.88 -6.08
C ILE A 39 75.68 -105.25 -6.15
N HIS A 40 76.24 -106.22 -5.42
CA HIS A 40 75.58 -107.47 -5.07
C HIS A 40 75.54 -107.62 -3.54
N ASP A 41 74.37 -108.02 -3.04
CA ASP A 41 74.16 -108.76 -1.79
C ASP A 41 74.50 -108.11 -0.44
N LYS A 42 74.00 -106.87 -0.18
CA LYS A 42 73.78 -106.36 1.20
C LYS A 42 72.45 -105.59 1.38
N PRO A 43 71.30 -106.28 1.60
CA PRO A 43 69.97 -105.67 1.64
C PRO A 43 69.66 -104.77 2.87
N LEU A 44 70.65 -104.53 3.74
CA LEU A 44 70.46 -103.73 4.97
C LEU A 44 70.75 -102.23 4.78
N ILE A 45 71.68 -101.88 3.88
CA ILE A 45 72.15 -100.48 3.72
C ILE A 45 71.13 -99.66 2.94
N GLU A 46 70.60 -100.20 1.84
CA GLU A 46 69.54 -99.56 1.05
C GLU A 46 68.33 -99.22 1.92
N ARG A 47 67.90 -100.16 2.77
CA ARG A 47 66.78 -99.95 3.69
C ARG A 47 67.04 -98.79 4.66
N TYR A 48 68.24 -98.71 5.26
CA TYR A 48 68.57 -97.60 6.15
C TYR A 48 68.51 -96.24 5.42
N VAL A 49 69.07 -96.15 4.21
CA VAL A 49 69.01 -94.93 3.40
C VAL A 49 67.57 -94.60 2.99
N PHE A 50 66.72 -95.58 2.69
CA PHE A 50 65.30 -95.36 2.41
C PHE A 50 64.50 -94.93 3.65
N ASP A 51 64.76 -95.51 4.82
CA ASP A 51 64.08 -95.15 6.07
C ASP A 51 64.51 -93.73 6.52
N GLU A 52 65.77 -93.32 6.34
CA GLU A 52 66.24 -91.93 6.57
C GLU A 52 65.70 -90.92 5.53
N LEU A 53 65.67 -91.26 4.24
CA LEU A 53 65.03 -90.39 3.24
C LEU A 53 63.52 -90.26 3.45
N LYS A 54 62.91 -91.22 4.16
CA LYS A 54 61.49 -91.21 4.52
C LYS A 54 61.23 -90.40 5.79
N SER A 55 62.07 -90.51 6.83
CA SER A 55 62.00 -89.63 8.01
C SER A 55 62.19 -88.17 7.61
N LEU A 56 63.25 -87.87 6.85
CA LEU A 56 63.56 -86.51 6.38
C LEU A 56 62.42 -85.92 5.53
N ARG A 57 61.73 -86.74 4.71
CA ARG A 57 60.50 -86.32 3.99
C ARG A 57 59.33 -86.04 4.93
N TYR A 58 59.11 -86.84 5.98
CA TYR A 58 58.06 -86.56 6.97
C TYR A 58 58.38 -85.29 7.78
N ASP A 59 59.64 -85.09 8.17
CA ASP A 59 60.09 -83.90 8.89
C ASP A 59 59.97 -82.64 8.01
N GLN A 60 60.29 -82.73 6.72
CA GLN A 60 60.02 -81.67 5.75
C GLN A 60 58.51 -81.37 5.66
N GLN A 61 57.66 -82.40 5.54
CA GLN A 61 56.21 -82.22 5.44
C GLN A 61 55.60 -81.62 6.73
N ASP A 62 56.09 -82.00 7.91
CA ASP A 62 55.61 -81.43 9.18
C ASP A 62 56.17 -80.00 9.40
N LEU A 63 57.39 -79.71 8.95
CA LEU A 63 57.93 -78.35 8.93
C LEU A 63 57.13 -77.44 7.98
N GLU A 64 56.89 -77.87 6.75
CA GLU A 64 56.04 -77.14 5.78
C GLU A 64 54.63 -76.90 6.34
N ARG A 65 54.05 -77.89 7.02
CA ARG A 65 52.75 -77.77 7.70
C ARG A 65 52.78 -76.74 8.84
N ARG A 66 53.77 -76.80 9.73
CA ARG A 66 53.92 -75.86 10.86
C ARG A 66 54.16 -74.43 10.37
N LEU A 67 55.02 -74.26 9.36
CA LEU A 67 55.28 -72.96 8.74
C LEU A 67 54.03 -72.41 8.06
N THR A 68 53.25 -73.25 7.35
CA THR A 68 51.97 -72.85 6.76
C THR A 68 51.02 -72.34 7.83
N ILE A 69 50.87 -73.06 8.95
CA ILE A 69 50.00 -72.66 10.07
C ILE A 69 50.43 -71.32 10.67
N ASP A 70 51.70 -71.18 11.08
CA ASP A 70 52.23 -69.95 11.69
C ASP A 70 52.17 -68.74 10.74
N ILE A 71 52.36 -68.95 9.43
CA ILE A 71 52.13 -67.90 8.42
C ILE A 71 50.64 -67.53 8.37
N THR A 72 49.73 -68.50 8.26
CA THR A 72 48.28 -68.20 8.20
C THR A 72 47.75 -67.56 9.48
N ASP A 73 48.22 -67.96 10.66
CA ASP A 73 47.82 -67.35 11.93
C ASP A 73 48.31 -65.89 12.04
N ARG A 74 49.52 -65.59 11.54
CA ARG A 74 50.03 -64.22 11.46
C ARG A 74 49.27 -63.38 10.44
N GLU A 75 48.95 -63.92 9.28
CA GLU A 75 48.14 -63.24 8.26
C GLU A 75 46.73 -62.93 8.78
N LEU A 76 46.09 -63.89 9.46
CA LEU A 76 44.80 -63.71 10.13
C LEU A 76 44.88 -62.67 11.25
N ALA A 77 45.92 -62.67 12.09
CA ALA A 77 46.10 -61.67 13.15
C ALA A 77 46.36 -60.25 12.61
N VAL A 78 47.06 -60.12 11.47
CA VAL A 78 47.24 -58.83 10.77
C VAL A 78 45.94 -58.39 10.11
N ALA A 79 45.19 -59.31 9.50
CA ALA A 79 43.88 -59.05 8.90
C ALA A 79 42.88 -58.57 9.97
N ASP A 80 42.69 -59.30 11.07
CA ASP A 80 41.80 -58.91 12.18
C ASP A 80 42.19 -57.55 12.77
N LYS A 81 43.47 -57.32 13.04
CA LYS A 81 43.94 -56.02 13.56
C LYS A 81 43.65 -54.86 12.60
N SER A 82 43.84 -55.05 11.29
CA SER A 82 43.54 -54.03 10.29
C SER A 82 42.02 -53.82 10.09
N MET A 83 41.23 -54.89 10.15
CA MET A 83 39.76 -54.84 10.13
C MET A 83 39.19 -54.14 11.37
N ASN A 84 39.79 -54.34 12.55
CA ASN A 84 39.43 -53.62 13.76
C ASN A 84 39.75 -52.13 13.65
N TYR A 85 40.94 -51.74 13.13
CA TYR A 85 41.23 -50.33 12.85
C TYR A 85 40.27 -49.71 11.82
N ALA A 86 39.88 -50.45 10.78
CA ALA A 86 38.88 -50.02 9.81
C ALA A 86 37.51 -49.79 10.49
N ASN A 87 37.04 -50.73 11.30
CA ASN A 87 35.79 -50.60 12.05
C ASN A 87 35.82 -49.37 12.98
N VAL A 88 36.86 -49.25 13.82
CA VAL A 88 37.00 -48.14 14.79
C VAL A 88 37.07 -46.77 14.09
N THR A 89 37.82 -46.64 13.00
CA THR A 89 37.90 -45.37 12.25
C THR A 89 36.57 -45.03 11.58
N VAL A 90 35.90 -45.99 10.95
CA VAL A 90 34.56 -45.82 10.36
C VAL A 90 33.53 -45.40 11.42
N THR A 91 33.53 -46.03 12.61
CA THR A 91 32.67 -45.65 13.73
C THR A 91 32.93 -44.21 14.19
N TYR A 92 34.19 -43.78 14.31
CA TYR A 92 34.50 -42.38 14.66
C TYR A 92 34.06 -41.39 13.57
N PHE A 93 34.20 -41.73 12.27
CA PHE A 93 33.66 -40.89 11.20
C PHE A 93 32.14 -40.76 11.29
N PHE A 94 31.40 -41.85 11.58
CA PHE A 94 29.96 -41.79 11.81
C PHE A 94 29.59 -40.91 13.01
N TYR A 95 30.32 -40.99 14.13
CA TYR A 95 30.06 -40.11 15.29
C TYR A 95 30.37 -38.64 15.00
N MET A 96 31.43 -38.33 14.25
CA MET A 96 31.74 -36.95 13.83
C MET A 96 30.66 -36.39 12.89
N ILE A 97 30.19 -37.19 11.92
CA ILE A 97 29.09 -36.81 11.03
C ILE A 97 27.79 -36.60 11.83
N ALA A 98 27.46 -37.50 12.76
CA ALA A 98 26.27 -37.39 13.61
C ALA A 98 26.32 -36.15 14.52
N GLY A 99 27.48 -35.82 15.10
CA GLY A 99 27.68 -34.62 15.91
C GLY A 99 27.48 -33.32 15.11
N VAL A 100 28.08 -33.25 13.91
CA VAL A 100 27.89 -32.11 13.00
C VAL A 100 26.44 -32.00 12.53
N ALA A 101 25.80 -33.12 12.16
CA ALA A 101 24.39 -33.13 11.76
C ALA A 101 23.46 -32.69 12.90
N SER A 102 23.73 -33.10 14.15
CA SER A 102 22.99 -32.67 15.33
C SER A 102 23.14 -31.16 15.59
N LEU A 103 24.36 -30.63 15.48
CA LEU A 103 24.63 -29.19 15.62
C LEU A 103 23.89 -28.37 14.55
N VAL A 104 23.95 -28.80 13.28
CA VAL A 104 23.26 -28.14 12.16
C VAL A 104 21.74 -28.21 12.32
N ALA A 105 21.19 -29.34 12.77
CA ALA A 105 19.77 -29.48 13.05
C ALA A 105 19.30 -28.56 14.20
N PHE A 106 20.10 -28.43 15.26
CA PHE A 106 19.80 -27.53 16.38
C PHE A 106 19.79 -26.05 15.96
N ILE A 107 20.84 -25.61 15.26
CA ILE A 107 20.94 -24.23 14.75
C ILE A 107 19.82 -23.94 13.73
N GLY A 108 19.54 -24.88 12.83
CA GLY A 108 18.47 -24.77 11.84
C GLY A 108 17.09 -24.66 12.50
N TRP A 109 16.82 -25.47 13.52
CA TRP A 109 15.57 -25.41 14.28
C TRP A 109 15.38 -24.07 15.02
N GLN A 110 16.44 -23.57 15.67
CA GLN A 110 16.41 -22.26 16.32
C GLN A 110 16.15 -21.14 15.31
N SER A 111 16.89 -21.12 14.20
CA SER A 111 16.73 -20.12 13.12
C SER A 111 15.32 -20.14 12.53
N LEU A 112 14.76 -21.31 12.20
CA LEU A 112 13.39 -21.45 11.69
C LEU A 112 12.34 -20.96 12.69
N ARG A 113 12.56 -21.20 14.00
CA ARG A 113 11.68 -20.70 15.06
C ARG A 113 11.76 -19.18 15.18
N GLU A 114 12.96 -18.62 15.20
CA GLU A 114 13.20 -17.17 15.27
C GLU A 114 12.57 -16.46 14.06
N ILE A 115 12.85 -16.92 12.84
CA ILE A 115 12.25 -16.42 11.60
C ILE A 115 10.72 -16.44 11.70
N LYS A 116 10.10 -17.57 12.11
CA LYS A 116 8.64 -17.66 12.26
C LYS A 116 8.09 -16.66 13.27
N THR A 117 8.77 -16.44 14.40
CA THR A 117 8.32 -15.43 15.39
C THR A 117 8.53 -14.00 14.90
N HIS A 118 9.61 -13.73 14.17
CA HIS A 118 9.92 -12.39 13.69
C HIS A 118 9.03 -11.97 12.52
N THR A 119 8.74 -12.88 11.58
CA THR A 119 7.78 -12.60 10.49
C THR A 119 6.36 -12.45 11.01
N ALA A 120 5.93 -13.28 11.97
CA ALA A 120 4.63 -13.11 12.63
C ALA A 120 4.52 -11.75 13.35
N LYS A 121 5.57 -11.31 14.06
CA LYS A 121 5.61 -10.01 14.73
C LYS A 121 5.61 -8.85 13.74
N LEU A 122 6.38 -8.93 12.65
CA LEU A 122 6.37 -7.90 11.60
C LEU A 122 4.99 -7.80 10.92
N ALA A 123 4.37 -8.93 10.58
CA ALA A 123 3.03 -8.95 9.99
C ALA A 123 1.97 -8.38 10.94
N ALA A 124 2.02 -8.72 12.23
CA ALA A 124 1.13 -8.14 13.24
C ALA A 124 1.32 -6.63 13.39
N ASN A 125 2.57 -6.14 13.47
CA ASN A 125 2.85 -4.71 13.54
C ASN A 125 2.39 -3.95 12.27
N GLN A 126 2.59 -4.54 11.08
CA GLN A 126 2.11 -3.96 9.83
C GLN A 126 0.58 -3.89 9.81
N LEU A 127 -0.11 -4.99 10.14
CA LEU A 127 -1.56 -5.05 10.21
C LEU A 127 -2.14 -4.03 11.22
N GLN A 128 -1.50 -3.86 12.38
CA GLN A 128 -1.87 -2.85 13.38
C GLN A 128 -1.73 -1.43 12.81
N SER A 129 -0.58 -1.09 12.21
CA SER A 129 -0.36 0.25 11.63
C SER A 129 -1.31 0.55 10.46
N ILE A 130 -1.73 -0.47 9.71
CA ILE A 130 -2.74 -0.36 8.66
C ILE A 130 -4.12 -0.11 9.28
N ALA A 131 -4.50 -0.86 10.32
CA ALA A 131 -5.76 -0.67 11.03
C ALA A 131 -5.88 0.75 11.62
N GLU A 132 -4.83 1.24 12.28
CA GLU A 132 -4.75 2.60 12.85
C GLU A 132 -4.93 3.68 11.76
N GLN A 133 -4.24 3.55 10.62
CA GLN A 133 -4.41 4.48 9.49
C GLN A 133 -5.81 4.45 8.87
N TYR A 134 -6.48 3.29 8.84
CA TYR A 134 -7.86 3.20 8.37
C TYR A 134 -8.86 3.73 9.40
N GLU A 135 -8.61 3.55 10.70
CA GLU A 135 -9.43 4.11 11.77
C GLU A 135 -9.37 5.64 11.80
N GLU A 136 -8.19 6.23 11.63
CA GLU A 136 -8.02 7.69 11.48
C GLU A 136 -8.77 8.24 10.26
N LYS A 137 -8.59 7.62 9.09
CA LYS A 137 -9.30 7.99 7.85
C LYS A 137 -10.81 7.85 8.00
N PHE A 138 -11.29 6.82 8.69
CA PHE A 138 -12.72 6.62 8.95
C PHE A 138 -13.29 7.70 9.87
N LYS A 139 -12.57 8.08 10.94
CA LYS A 139 -12.96 9.19 11.83
C LYS A 139 -13.01 10.53 11.11
N LEU A 140 -12.04 10.81 10.24
CA LEU A 140 -12.04 12.03 9.41
C LEU A 140 -13.23 12.05 8.43
N LEU A 141 -13.48 10.92 7.76
CA LEU A 141 -14.63 10.79 6.85
C LEU A 141 -15.98 10.90 7.58
N GLU A 142 -16.12 10.32 8.78
CA GLU A 142 -17.32 10.47 9.61
C GLU A 142 -17.55 11.95 9.98
N GLN A 143 -16.49 12.67 10.38
CA GLN A 143 -16.56 14.10 10.69
C GLN A 143 -16.94 14.94 9.47
N GLU A 144 -16.35 14.69 8.30
CA GLU A 144 -16.68 15.39 7.06
C GLU A 144 -18.13 15.13 6.65
N LEU A 145 -18.58 13.87 6.63
CA LEU A 145 -19.96 13.49 6.30
C LEU A 145 -20.96 14.11 7.27
N LYS A 146 -20.63 14.15 8.58
CA LYS A 146 -21.48 14.75 9.62
C LYS A 146 -21.54 16.28 9.52
N HIS A 147 -20.45 16.94 9.14
CA HIS A 147 -20.45 18.37 8.81
C HIS A 147 -21.31 18.64 7.57
N LYS A 148 -21.01 17.95 6.46
CA LYS A 148 -21.69 18.12 5.18
C LYS A 148 -23.18 17.81 5.26
N SER A 149 -23.58 16.80 6.05
CA SER A 149 -24.98 16.50 6.33
C SER A 149 -25.69 17.64 7.05
N ARG A 150 -25.03 18.32 8.01
CA ARG A 150 -25.60 19.51 8.68
C ARG A 150 -25.79 20.65 7.70
N THR A 151 -24.75 21.01 6.94
CA THR A 151 -24.84 22.03 5.90
C THR A 151 -25.96 21.73 4.90
N ILE A 152 -26.13 20.48 4.47
CA ILE A 152 -27.27 20.09 3.61
C ILE A 152 -28.62 20.31 4.32
N THR A 153 -28.77 19.92 5.60
CA THR A 153 -30.04 20.14 6.32
C THR A 153 -30.34 21.61 6.59
N ASP A 154 -29.33 22.45 6.75
CA ASP A 154 -29.50 23.88 6.98
C ASP A 154 -29.81 24.62 5.68
N ASN A 155 -29.06 24.35 4.59
CA ASN A 155 -29.39 24.83 3.25
C ASN A 155 -30.79 24.40 2.78
N ASN A 156 -31.23 23.18 3.13
CA ASN A 156 -32.58 22.72 2.79
C ASN A 156 -33.66 23.55 3.50
N ARG A 157 -33.46 23.95 4.77
CA ARG A 157 -34.37 24.85 5.48
C ARG A 157 -34.43 26.24 4.86
N GLU A 158 -33.28 26.77 4.42
CA GLU A 158 -33.23 28.05 3.70
C GLU A 158 -34.01 27.97 2.38
N ILE A 159 -33.89 26.85 1.65
CA ILE A 159 -34.67 26.58 0.42
C ILE A 159 -36.17 26.44 0.74
N GLU A 160 -36.55 25.75 1.82
CA GLU A 160 -37.95 25.65 2.28
C GLU A 160 -38.53 27.05 2.57
N VAL A 161 -37.82 27.89 3.32
CA VAL A 161 -38.22 29.28 3.63
C VAL A 161 -38.30 30.16 2.38
N ILE A 162 -37.36 30.02 1.43
CA ILE A 162 -37.39 30.77 0.16
C ILE A 162 -38.61 30.34 -0.68
N ASN A 163 -38.93 29.05 -0.73
CA ASN A 163 -40.11 28.53 -1.43
C ASN A 163 -41.41 28.98 -0.76
N GLU A 164 -41.47 29.01 0.58
CA GLU A 164 -42.61 29.53 1.34
C GLU A 164 -42.85 31.01 1.01
N ILE A 165 -41.82 31.85 1.13
CA ILE A 165 -41.89 33.28 0.76
C ILE A 165 -42.30 33.45 -0.71
N HIS A 166 -41.78 32.64 -1.64
CA HIS A 166 -42.17 32.72 -3.05
C HIS A 166 -43.65 32.34 -3.27
N ASN A 167 -44.16 31.33 -2.59
CA ASN A 167 -45.58 30.96 -2.64
C ASN A 167 -46.47 32.08 -2.07
N LEU A 168 -46.01 32.79 -1.02
CA LEU A 168 -46.70 33.96 -0.50
C LEU A 168 -46.69 35.13 -1.49
N TRP A 169 -45.57 35.40 -2.18
CA TRP A 169 -45.53 36.40 -3.26
C TRP A 169 -46.50 36.08 -4.40
N LEU A 170 -46.58 34.82 -4.84
CA LEU A 170 -47.57 34.37 -5.82
C LEU A 170 -49.01 34.55 -5.31
N ARG A 171 -49.27 34.25 -4.02
CA ARG A 171 -50.57 34.47 -3.37
C ARG A 171 -50.94 35.94 -3.36
N ALA A 172 -50.03 36.84 -2.95
CA ALA A 172 -50.24 38.29 -2.95
C ALA A 172 -50.52 38.84 -4.35
N GLN A 173 -49.75 38.41 -5.36
CA GLN A 173 -49.96 38.80 -6.76
C GLN A 173 -51.30 38.32 -7.33
N SER A 174 -51.87 37.24 -6.78
CA SER A 174 -53.20 36.72 -7.14
C SER A 174 -54.38 37.30 -6.33
N ALA A 175 -54.09 38.04 -5.25
CA ALA A 175 -55.11 38.54 -4.33
C ALA A 175 -55.91 39.69 -4.95
N GLN A 176 -57.24 39.59 -4.89
CA GLN A 176 -58.15 40.52 -5.57
C GLN A 176 -58.47 41.79 -4.78
N THR A 177 -58.24 41.78 -3.46
CA THR A 177 -58.49 42.94 -2.58
C THR A 177 -57.20 43.36 -1.89
N PRO A 178 -56.98 44.67 -1.65
CA PRO A 178 -55.75 45.16 -1.06
C PRO A 178 -55.56 44.71 0.39
N GLU A 179 -56.64 44.47 1.13
CA GLU A 179 -56.60 43.93 2.50
C GLU A 179 -55.93 42.55 2.49
N GLN A 180 -56.28 41.69 1.53
CA GLN A 180 -55.68 40.36 1.37
C GLN A 180 -54.21 40.44 0.92
N LYS A 181 -53.84 41.43 0.10
CA LYS A 181 -52.43 41.70 -0.22
C LYS A 181 -51.65 42.08 1.05
N ILE A 182 -52.21 42.99 1.86
CA ILE A 182 -51.63 43.44 3.14
C ILE A 182 -51.44 42.29 4.13
N GLU A 183 -52.42 41.41 4.30
CA GLU A 183 -52.30 40.22 5.16
C GLU A 183 -51.15 39.31 4.71
N VAL A 184 -51.03 39.04 3.41
CA VAL A 184 -49.97 38.18 2.87
C VAL A 184 -48.58 38.86 2.91
N TYR A 185 -48.50 40.18 2.76
CA TYR A 185 -47.24 40.90 2.99
C TYR A 185 -46.85 40.92 4.47
N ASP A 186 -47.80 40.95 5.41
CA ASP A 186 -47.48 40.74 6.83
C ASP A 186 -47.01 39.30 7.09
N GLU A 187 -47.63 38.28 6.49
CA GLU A 187 -47.12 36.89 6.56
C GLU A 187 -45.64 36.84 6.11
N ILE A 188 -45.31 37.40 4.95
CA ILE A 188 -43.91 37.50 4.44
C ILE A 188 -43.00 38.25 5.43
N LEU A 189 -43.45 39.38 5.98
CA LEU A 189 -42.67 40.20 6.90
C LEU A 189 -42.49 39.57 8.29
N THR A 190 -43.32 38.60 8.70
CA THR A 190 -43.00 37.77 9.89
C THR A 190 -41.84 36.82 9.65
N ILE A 191 -41.71 36.28 8.44
CA ILE A 191 -40.65 35.34 8.05
C ILE A 191 -39.34 36.09 7.74
N ARG A 192 -39.43 37.22 7.02
CA ARG A 192 -38.29 38.09 6.67
C ARG A 192 -38.58 39.56 7.03
N PRO A 193 -38.37 39.98 8.30
CA PRO A 193 -38.66 41.36 8.75
C PRO A 193 -37.85 42.48 8.07
N GLY A 194 -36.79 42.13 7.35
CA GLY A 194 -35.96 43.05 6.55
C GLY A 194 -36.28 43.07 5.05
N ASP A 195 -37.40 42.47 4.62
CA ASP A 195 -37.81 42.47 3.21
C ASP A 195 -38.34 43.85 2.80
N LEU A 196 -37.48 44.64 2.15
CA LEU A 196 -37.81 46.00 1.72
C LEU A 196 -38.82 46.01 0.57
N GLU A 197 -38.84 44.98 -0.28
CA GLU A 197 -39.80 44.84 -1.36
C GLU A 197 -41.20 44.56 -0.78
N ALA A 198 -41.33 43.63 0.17
CA ALA A 198 -42.61 43.39 0.83
C ALA A 198 -43.14 44.64 1.56
N LEU A 199 -42.27 45.51 2.09
CA LEU A 199 -42.67 46.81 2.65
C LEU A 199 -43.13 47.82 1.58
N THR A 200 -42.50 47.91 0.41
CA THR A 200 -42.95 48.83 -0.67
C THR A 200 -44.24 48.35 -1.33
N TYR A 201 -44.39 47.05 -1.59
CA TYR A 201 -45.63 46.48 -2.13
C TYR A 201 -46.77 46.47 -1.09
N LYS A 202 -46.47 46.46 0.21
CA LYS A 202 -47.48 46.73 1.25
C LYS A 202 -47.91 48.22 1.27
N ALA A 203 -46.99 49.15 0.97
CA ALA A 203 -47.35 50.57 0.82
C ALA A 203 -48.25 50.79 -0.42
N ASP A 204 -47.96 50.11 -1.53
CA ASP A 204 -48.78 50.07 -2.74
C ASP A 204 -50.21 49.55 -2.47
N ALA A 205 -50.34 48.43 -1.74
CA ALA A 205 -51.66 47.95 -1.31
C ALA A 205 -52.38 48.94 -0.35
N ALA A 206 -51.65 49.70 0.47
CA ALA A 206 -52.23 50.78 1.28
C ALA A 206 -52.66 52.01 0.44
N MET A 207 -52.00 52.27 -0.71
CA MET A 207 -52.46 53.26 -1.70
C MET A 207 -53.77 52.84 -2.34
N GLU A 208 -53.93 51.56 -2.72
CA GLU A 208 -55.20 51.01 -3.23
C GLU A 208 -56.35 51.18 -2.22
N MET A 209 -56.08 51.02 -0.90
CA MET A 209 -57.04 51.31 0.17
C MET A 209 -57.30 52.80 0.42
N ARG A 210 -56.54 53.71 -0.19
CA ARG A 210 -56.51 55.17 0.07
C ARG A 210 -56.01 55.58 1.45
N GLU A 211 -55.27 54.70 2.13
CA GLU A 211 -54.66 54.97 3.44
C GLU A 211 -53.29 55.67 3.26
N PHE A 212 -53.30 56.80 2.57
CA PHE A 212 -52.11 57.50 2.06
C PHE A 212 -51.08 57.84 3.17
N ASN A 213 -51.55 58.21 4.37
CA ASN A 213 -50.67 58.48 5.52
C ASN A 213 -49.91 57.22 5.98
N TRP A 214 -50.53 56.04 5.88
CA TRP A 214 -49.92 54.77 6.24
C TRP A 214 -48.95 54.29 5.16
N ALA A 215 -49.33 54.40 3.88
CA ALA A 215 -48.43 54.18 2.74
C ALA A 215 -47.16 55.05 2.85
N GLN A 216 -47.32 56.36 3.11
CA GLN A 216 -46.20 57.28 3.37
C GLN A 216 -45.31 56.79 4.53
N SER A 217 -45.92 56.32 5.64
CA SER A 217 -45.16 55.80 6.79
C SER A 217 -44.44 54.49 6.52
N LEU A 218 -44.95 53.64 5.63
CA LEU A 218 -44.27 52.41 5.19
C LEU A 218 -43.09 52.74 4.27
N CYS A 219 -43.27 53.63 3.29
CA CYS A 219 -42.18 54.10 2.43
C CYS A 219 -41.07 54.80 3.22
N ASN A 220 -41.40 55.58 4.27
CA ASN A 220 -40.40 56.17 5.17
C ASN A 220 -39.51 55.10 5.81
N ARG A 221 -40.10 54.00 6.33
CA ARG A 221 -39.34 52.90 6.94
C ARG A 221 -38.43 52.17 5.96
N VAL A 222 -38.81 52.08 4.68
CA VAL A 222 -37.92 51.55 3.63
C VAL A 222 -36.76 52.53 3.39
N LEU A 223 -37.05 53.82 3.25
CA LEU A 223 -36.05 54.87 2.98
C LEU A 223 -35.13 55.19 4.19
N GLU A 224 -35.47 54.72 5.39
CA GLU A 224 -34.59 54.70 6.57
C GLU A 224 -33.50 53.59 6.47
N VAL A 225 -33.75 52.52 5.72
CA VAL A 225 -32.84 51.37 5.54
C VAL A 225 -32.10 51.43 4.20
N ASP A 226 -32.81 51.77 3.12
CA ASP A 226 -32.28 52.03 1.78
C ASP A 226 -32.68 53.46 1.34
N PRO A 227 -31.86 54.48 1.65
CA PRO A 227 -32.11 55.87 1.24
C PRO A 227 -32.05 56.11 -0.27
N THR A 228 -31.79 55.08 -1.07
CA THR A 228 -31.75 55.10 -2.54
C THR A 228 -32.95 54.39 -3.18
N ASN A 229 -33.86 53.81 -2.41
CA ASN A 229 -34.92 52.95 -2.94
C ASN A 229 -35.91 53.69 -3.87
N ALA A 230 -35.76 53.49 -5.18
CA ALA A 230 -36.54 54.20 -6.19
C ALA A 230 -38.05 53.88 -6.12
N HIS A 231 -38.42 52.62 -5.83
CA HIS A 231 -39.82 52.21 -5.63
C HIS A 231 -40.45 52.91 -4.40
N ALA A 232 -39.73 52.98 -3.27
CA ALA A 232 -40.23 53.66 -2.08
C ALA A 232 -40.35 55.19 -2.27
N PHE A 233 -39.44 55.81 -3.05
CA PHE A 233 -39.61 57.21 -3.45
C PHE A 233 -40.83 57.42 -4.35
N TYR A 234 -41.05 56.56 -5.35
CA TYR A 234 -42.23 56.64 -6.24
C TYR A 234 -43.53 56.49 -5.44
N GLN A 235 -43.66 55.44 -4.64
CA GLN A 235 -44.85 55.18 -3.83
C GLN A 235 -45.11 56.30 -2.80
N ARG A 236 -44.05 56.89 -2.22
CA ARG A 236 -44.20 58.07 -1.34
C ARG A 236 -44.59 59.33 -2.12
N ALA A 237 -44.15 59.47 -3.36
CA ALA A 237 -44.57 60.56 -4.24
C ALA A 237 -46.06 60.47 -4.58
N CYS A 238 -46.57 59.28 -4.93
CA CYS A 238 -48.01 59.05 -5.13
C CYS A 238 -48.78 59.38 -3.85
N ALA A 239 -48.36 58.86 -2.70
CA ALA A 239 -48.98 59.17 -1.40
C ALA A 239 -49.02 60.70 -1.11
N PHE A 240 -47.94 61.43 -1.37
CA PHE A 240 -47.93 62.89 -1.22
C PHE A 240 -48.80 63.62 -2.24
N ALA A 241 -48.95 63.12 -3.48
CA ALA A 241 -49.85 63.70 -4.48
C ALA A 241 -51.32 63.55 -4.05
N CYS A 242 -51.73 62.37 -3.59
CA CYS A 242 -53.07 62.12 -3.05
C CYS A 242 -53.38 62.95 -1.79
N LEU A 243 -52.36 63.25 -0.98
CA LEU A 243 -52.44 64.13 0.20
C LEU A 243 -52.37 65.63 -0.14
N GLY A 244 -52.21 66.02 -1.40
CA GLY A 244 -52.11 67.43 -1.83
C GLY A 244 -50.80 68.13 -1.44
N VAL A 245 -49.72 67.39 -1.19
CA VAL A 245 -48.41 67.92 -0.77
C VAL A 245 -47.46 68.01 -1.98
N GLU A 246 -47.87 68.81 -2.97
CA GLU A 246 -47.30 68.87 -4.32
C GLU A 246 -45.77 68.97 -4.37
N ASP A 247 -45.17 69.92 -3.63
CA ASP A 247 -43.70 70.13 -3.61
C ASP A 247 -42.92 68.89 -3.14
N ARG A 248 -43.49 68.07 -2.24
CA ARG A 248 -42.86 66.83 -1.76
C ARG A 248 -43.09 65.68 -2.72
N ALA A 249 -44.29 65.57 -3.28
CA ALA A 249 -44.59 64.59 -4.33
C ALA A 249 -43.61 64.73 -5.50
N ILE A 250 -43.45 65.96 -5.99
CA ILE A 250 -42.48 66.26 -7.07
C ILE A 250 -41.04 65.98 -6.62
N SER A 251 -40.63 66.42 -5.42
CA SER A 251 -39.25 66.22 -4.97
C SER A 251 -38.87 64.76 -4.69
N ASP A 252 -39.82 63.87 -4.37
CA ASP A 252 -39.57 62.43 -4.27
C ASP A 252 -39.64 61.76 -5.64
N LEU A 253 -40.52 62.20 -6.55
CA LEU A 253 -40.56 61.71 -7.93
C LEU A 253 -39.27 62.06 -8.71
N GLU A 254 -38.71 63.25 -8.49
CA GLU A 254 -37.38 63.66 -8.99
C GLU A 254 -36.30 62.63 -8.59
N ARG A 255 -36.36 62.09 -7.37
CA ARG A 255 -35.41 61.08 -6.86
C ARG A 255 -35.69 59.68 -7.39
N ALA A 256 -36.97 59.29 -7.48
CA ALA A 256 -37.36 58.02 -8.07
C ALA A 256 -36.87 57.90 -9.51
N ILE A 257 -37.09 58.94 -10.33
CA ILE A 257 -36.66 59.00 -11.74
C ILE A 257 -35.13 59.03 -11.86
N HIS A 258 -34.43 59.80 -11.01
CA HIS A 258 -32.95 59.83 -11.03
C HIS A 258 -32.31 58.48 -10.67
N ASN A 259 -32.94 57.70 -9.78
CA ASN A 259 -32.46 56.39 -9.39
C ASN A 259 -32.91 55.28 -10.35
N SER A 260 -34.05 55.43 -11.04
CA SER A 260 -34.47 54.57 -12.15
C SER A 260 -35.39 55.31 -13.13
N ALA A 261 -34.92 55.52 -14.36
CA ALA A 261 -35.64 56.27 -15.39
C ALA A 261 -37.01 55.67 -15.76
N SER A 262 -37.26 54.38 -15.50
CA SER A 262 -38.55 53.72 -15.75
C SER A 262 -39.74 54.38 -15.05
N PHE A 263 -39.53 55.00 -13.87
CA PHE A 263 -40.59 55.71 -13.16
C PHE A 263 -41.09 56.95 -13.91
N LYS A 264 -40.34 57.45 -14.90
CA LYS A 264 -40.75 58.56 -15.75
C LYS A 264 -41.88 58.16 -16.70
N GLU A 265 -41.82 56.94 -17.23
CA GLU A 265 -42.86 56.39 -18.11
C GLU A 265 -44.12 56.10 -17.30
N LEU A 266 -43.99 55.45 -16.13
CA LEU A 266 -45.09 55.19 -15.22
C LEU A 266 -45.81 56.48 -14.78
N ALA A 267 -45.06 57.53 -14.41
CA ALA A 267 -45.63 58.81 -13.96
C ALA A 267 -46.42 59.60 -15.02
N LEU A 268 -46.28 59.27 -16.32
CA LEU A 268 -47.11 59.85 -17.38
C LEU A 268 -48.54 59.31 -17.34
N ASP A 269 -48.68 57.99 -17.28
CA ASP A 269 -49.96 57.29 -17.28
C ASP A 269 -50.64 57.28 -15.90
N GLU A 270 -49.87 57.48 -14.83
CA GLU A 270 -50.34 57.45 -13.43
C GLU A 270 -51.50 58.41 -13.15
N ALA A 271 -52.47 57.90 -12.38
CA ALA A 271 -53.71 58.60 -12.03
C ALA A 271 -53.53 59.52 -10.81
N ASP A 272 -52.71 59.13 -9.84
CA ASP A 272 -52.50 59.90 -8.59
C ASP A 272 -51.82 61.25 -8.85
N PHE A 273 -50.92 61.33 -9.84
CA PHE A 273 -50.30 62.58 -10.28
C PHE A 273 -51.24 63.49 -11.10
N SER A 274 -52.52 63.16 -11.25
CA SER A 274 -53.51 64.03 -11.93
C SER A 274 -53.62 65.43 -11.32
N GLN A 275 -53.34 65.59 -10.02
CA GLN A 275 -53.29 66.89 -9.34
C GLN A 275 -52.01 67.69 -9.65
N LEU A 276 -50.92 67.03 -10.06
CA LEU A 276 -49.63 67.66 -10.38
C LEU A 276 -49.50 68.09 -11.86
N LYS A 277 -50.34 67.53 -12.74
CA LYS A 277 -50.35 67.81 -14.19
C LYS A 277 -50.71 69.29 -14.42
N GLY A 278 -49.78 70.04 -15.00
CA GLY A 278 -49.81 71.51 -15.12
C GLY A 278 -48.89 72.27 -14.15
N HIS A 279 -48.33 71.62 -13.11
CA HIS A 279 -47.34 72.28 -12.24
C HIS A 279 -45.97 72.36 -12.95
N PRO A 280 -45.32 73.54 -13.06
CA PRO A 280 -44.19 73.73 -13.97
C PRO A 280 -42.99 72.82 -13.69
N ARG A 281 -42.71 72.46 -12.42
CA ARG A 281 -41.65 71.50 -12.08
C ARG A 281 -41.96 70.08 -12.59
N PHE A 282 -43.22 69.65 -12.51
CA PHE A 282 -43.68 68.32 -12.92
C PHE A 282 -43.59 68.18 -14.44
N GLU A 283 -44.09 69.18 -15.18
CA GLU A 283 -43.96 69.23 -16.64
C GLU A 283 -42.49 69.24 -17.10
N THR A 284 -41.60 69.99 -16.44
CA THR A 284 -40.16 69.98 -16.79
C THR A 284 -39.47 68.65 -16.48
N LEU A 285 -39.87 67.95 -15.43
CA LEU A 285 -39.34 66.63 -15.07
C LEU A 285 -39.70 65.58 -16.13
N LEU A 286 -40.92 65.64 -16.66
CA LEU A 286 -41.39 64.74 -17.71
C LEU A 286 -40.86 65.14 -19.11
N ALA A 287 -40.66 66.44 -19.37
CA ALA A 287 -40.06 66.92 -20.61
C ALA A 287 -38.54 66.66 -20.69
N TYR A 288 -37.83 66.59 -19.55
CA TYR A 288 -36.38 66.41 -19.54
C TYR A 288 -35.97 65.00 -20.01
N HIS A 289 -35.32 64.91 -21.15
CA HIS A 289 -34.64 63.70 -21.59
C HIS A 289 -33.23 63.70 -21.00
N GLU A 290 -32.84 62.68 -20.22
CA GLU A 290 -31.43 62.51 -19.89
C GLU A 290 -30.63 62.32 -21.19
N PRO A 291 -29.48 63.00 -21.35
CA PRO A 291 -28.52 62.67 -22.40
C PRO A 291 -27.83 61.34 -22.06
N ASP A 292 -27.56 60.51 -23.06
CA ASP A 292 -27.01 59.16 -22.87
C ASP A 292 -25.78 59.15 -21.94
N LYS A 293 -25.83 58.25 -20.96
CA LYS A 293 -24.77 58.02 -19.98
C LYS A 293 -23.61 57.27 -20.68
N PRO A 294 -22.36 57.76 -20.62
CA PRO A 294 -21.23 57.21 -21.37
C PRO A 294 -20.66 55.91 -20.78
#